data_AF-A0A4U5LPD0-F1
#
_entry.id   AF-A0A4U5LPD0-F1
#
_cell.length_a   1.000
_cell.length_b   1.000
_cell.length_c   1.000
_cell.angle_alpha   90.00
_cell.angle_beta   90.00
_cell.angle_gamma   90.00
#
_symmetry.space_group_name_H-M   'P 1'
#
loop_
_entity.id
_entity.type
_entity.pdbx_description
1 polymer ?
#
loop_
_entity_poly.entity_id
_entity_poly.type
_entity_poly.pdbx_seq_one_letter_code
_entity_poly.pdbx_strand_id
1 'polypeptide(L)'
;MGLLLLAFFLPLLLASPAPPNELVLGGTEVPVGKYPFFVRLEMVMNNGKKMLCGGSLLTDRHVLTLDCFSLRCRPQTRRVQGLHWNHQDR
;
A
#
# COMPACT_ATOMS: atom_id res chain seq x y z
N MET A 1 1.80 48.70 -18.89
CA MET A 1 2.33 48.13 -17.63
C MET A 1 1.25 47.49 -16.76
N GLY A 2 0.04 48.05 -16.65
CA GLY A 2 -1.06 47.46 -15.84
C GLY A 2 -1.61 46.10 -16.32
N LEU A 3 -1.68 45.86 -17.64
CA LEU A 3 -2.19 44.58 -18.18
C LEU A 3 -1.29 43.38 -17.83
N LEU A 4 0.03 43.60 -17.76
CA LEU A 4 1.01 42.57 -17.40
C LEU A 4 0.92 42.21 -15.92
N LEU A 5 0.58 43.17 -15.05
CA LEU A 5 0.34 42.92 -13.63
C LEU A 5 -0.91 42.06 -13.44
N LEU A 6 -2.00 42.37 -14.14
CA LEU A 6 -3.24 41.57 -14.08
C LEU A 6 -3.02 40.12 -14.53
N ALA A 7 -2.24 39.91 -15.61
CA ALA A 7 -1.90 38.57 -16.08
C ALA A 7 -1.06 37.76 -15.07
N PHE A 8 -0.29 38.44 -14.21
CA PHE A 8 0.54 37.80 -13.19
C PHE A 8 -0.23 37.48 -11.91
N PHE A 9 -1.25 38.28 -11.56
CA PHE A 9 -2.06 38.08 -10.35
C PHE A 9 -3.29 37.19 -10.57
N LEU A 10 -3.82 37.10 -11.80
CA LEU A 10 -4.96 36.25 -12.14
C LEU A 10 -4.77 34.75 -11.83
N PRO A 11 -3.58 34.14 -12.04
CA PRO A 11 -3.35 32.73 -11.71
C PRO A 11 -3.36 32.46 -10.20
N LEU A 12 -2.90 33.42 -9.38
CA LEU A 12 -2.96 33.30 -7.93
C LEU A 12 -4.39 33.36 -7.40
N LEU A 13 -5.27 34.16 -8.04
CA LEU A 13 -6.69 34.20 -7.67
C LEU A 13 -7.44 32.92 -8.06
N LEU A 14 -6.99 32.21 -9.10
CA LEU A 14 -7.61 30.96 -9.58
C LEU A 14 -7.04 29.71 -8.91
N ALA A 15 -6.00 29.83 -8.07
CA ALA A 15 -5.43 28.71 -7.36
C ALA A 15 -6.40 28.22 -6.27
N SER A 16 -7.05 27.08 -6.50
CA SER A 16 -7.81 26.39 -5.45
C SER A 16 -6.83 25.72 -4.47
N PRO A 17 -7.06 25.82 -3.15
CA PRO A 17 -6.29 25.04 -2.18
C PRO A 17 -6.52 23.55 -2.46
N ALA A 18 -5.46 22.76 -2.42
CA ALA A 18 -5.57 21.30 -2.54
C ALA A 18 -6.58 20.80 -1.48
N PRO A 19 -7.48 19.87 -1.84
CA PRO A 19 -8.39 19.29 -0.86
C PRO A 19 -7.56 18.73 0.31
N PRO A 20 -7.98 18.95 1.56
CA PRO A 20 -7.28 18.41 2.71
C PRO A 20 -7.18 16.89 2.54
N ASN A 21 -6.08 16.30 3.00
CA ASN A 21 -5.88 14.86 2.96
C ASN A 21 -7.09 14.14 3.58
N GLU A 22 -7.97 13.61 2.73
CA GLU A 22 -9.16 12.92 3.18
C GLU A 22 -8.75 11.54 3.68
N LEU A 23 -8.96 11.29 4.96
CA LEU A 23 -8.62 10.01 5.58
C LEU A 23 -9.68 8.98 5.19
N VAL A 24 -9.26 7.88 4.57
CA VAL A 24 -10.10 6.71 4.42
C VAL A 24 -10.08 5.93 5.73
N LEU A 25 -11.06 6.17 6.59
CA LEU A 25 -11.25 5.45 7.85
C LEU A 25 -12.21 4.28 7.65
N GLY A 26 -11.90 3.11 8.24
CA GLY A 26 -12.84 1.99 8.37
C GLY A 26 -12.98 1.08 7.13
N GLY A 27 -12.85 1.59 5.91
CA GLY A 27 -12.92 0.76 4.69
C GLY A 27 -14.19 -0.10 4.58
N THR A 28 -14.21 -1.03 3.62
CA THR A 28 -15.26 -2.06 3.49
C THR A 28 -14.65 -3.40 3.13
N GLU A 29 -15.30 -4.50 3.54
CA GLU A 29 -14.90 -5.83 3.10
C GLU A 29 -15.06 -5.96 1.57
N VAL A 30 -14.14 -6.73 1.00
CA VAL A 30 -14.02 -6.87 -0.45
C VAL A 30 -14.27 -8.34 -0.82
N PRO A 31 -15.08 -8.62 -1.87
CA PRO A 31 -15.25 -9.97 -2.38
C PRO A 31 -13.92 -10.64 -2.73
N VAL A 32 -13.83 -11.94 -2.48
CA VAL A 32 -12.67 -12.77 -2.84
C VAL A 32 -12.39 -12.61 -4.34
N GLY A 33 -11.12 -12.35 -4.68
CA GLY A 33 -10.68 -12.21 -6.07
C GLY A 33 -10.88 -10.82 -6.70
N LYS A 34 -11.50 -9.84 -6.02
CA LYS A 34 -11.62 -8.46 -6.55
C LYS A 34 -10.26 -7.80 -6.79
N TYR A 35 -9.28 -8.09 -5.92
CA TYR A 35 -7.90 -7.64 -6.03
C TYR A 35 -6.96 -8.85 -6.00
N PRO A 36 -6.84 -9.59 -7.13
CA PRO A 36 -6.12 -10.86 -7.15
C PRO A 36 -4.60 -10.70 -6.96
N PHE A 37 -4.09 -9.49 -7.19
CA PHE A 37 -2.70 -9.14 -6.93
C PHE A 37 -2.41 -8.88 -5.45
N PHE A 38 -3.41 -8.67 -4.60
CA PHE A 38 -3.16 -8.41 -3.18
C PHE A 38 -2.83 -9.71 -2.45
N VAL A 39 -1.69 -9.72 -1.77
CA VAL A 39 -1.18 -10.92 -1.07
C VAL A 39 -0.90 -10.64 0.40
N ARG A 40 -1.10 -11.67 1.23
CA ARG A 40 -0.70 -11.71 2.63
C ARG A 40 0.70 -12.29 2.74
N LEU A 41 1.58 -11.57 3.40
CA LEU A 41 2.93 -11.99 3.69
C LEU A 41 3.04 -12.38 5.16
N GLU A 42 3.50 -13.61 5.43
CA GLU A 42 3.83 -14.08 6.78
C GLU A 42 5.34 -14.30 6.87
N MET A 43 5.95 -13.58 7.81
CA MET A 43 7.40 -13.53 7.99
C MET A 43 7.78 -13.97 9.40
N VAL A 44 8.72 -14.90 9.53
CA VAL A 44 9.24 -15.34 10.83
C VAL A 44 10.58 -14.65 11.09
N MET A 45 10.63 -13.76 12.06
CA MET A 45 11.85 -13.05 12.48
C MET A 45 12.81 -13.98 13.23
N ASN A 46 14.08 -13.59 13.33
CA ASN A 46 15.12 -14.34 14.06
C ASN A 46 14.78 -14.63 15.55
N ASN A 47 13.96 -13.80 16.18
CA ASN A 47 13.49 -14.01 17.55
C ASN A 47 12.25 -14.92 17.63
N GLY A 48 11.90 -15.60 16.54
CA GLY A 48 10.72 -16.46 16.42
C GLY A 48 9.38 -15.71 16.27
N LYS A 49 9.37 -14.37 16.32
CA LYS A 49 8.13 -13.60 16.16
C LYS A 49 7.64 -13.64 14.72
N LYS A 50 6.33 -13.82 14.56
CA LYS A 50 5.64 -13.74 13.28
C LYS A 50 5.20 -12.30 13.02
N MET A 51 5.48 -11.81 11.83
CA MET A 51 5.06 -10.51 11.33
C MET A 51 4.14 -10.72 10.13
N LEU A 52 3.04 -9.98 10.10
CA LEU A 52 2.11 -9.97 8.98
C LEU A 52 2.25 -8.66 8.22
N CYS A 53 2.38 -8.76 6.91
CA CYS A 53 2.44 -7.62 6.00
C CYS A 53 1.56 -7.87 4.78
N GLY A 54 1.25 -6.81 4.04
CA GLY A 54 0.59 -6.89 2.73
C GLY A 54 1.59 -6.62 1.61
N GLY A 55 1.26 -7.08 0.39
CA GLY A 55 2.03 -6.78 -0.81
C GLY A 55 1.20 -6.95 -2.08
N SER A 56 1.82 -6.64 -3.22
CA SER A 56 1.23 -6.74 -4.55
C SER A 56 2.04 -7.70 -5.43
N LEU A 57 1.38 -8.72 -5.97
CA LEU A 57 1.97 -9.64 -6.95
C LEU A 57 2.17 -8.92 -8.29
N LEU A 58 3.42 -8.70 -8.68
CA LEU A 58 3.79 -8.07 -9.96
C LEU A 58 3.92 -9.10 -11.09
N THR A 59 4.42 -10.28 -10.74
CA THR A 59 4.58 -11.44 -11.63
C THR A 59 4.39 -12.70 -10.80
N ASP A 60 4.31 -13.86 -11.46
CA ASP A 60 4.15 -15.16 -10.80
C ASP A 60 5.23 -15.51 -9.75
N ARG A 61 6.33 -14.74 -9.71
CA ARG A 61 7.46 -14.97 -8.80
C ARG A 61 7.88 -13.75 -8.00
N HIS A 62 7.26 -12.59 -8.21
CA HIS A 62 7.72 -11.33 -7.59
C HIS A 62 6.55 -10.60 -6.92
N VAL A 63 6.72 -10.33 -5.64
CA VAL A 63 5.80 -9.53 -4.82
C VAL A 63 6.50 -8.21 -4.47
N LEU A 64 5.85 -7.10 -4.82
CA LEU A 64 6.21 -5.77 -4.34
C LEU A 64 5.63 -5.60 -2.94
N THR A 65 6.49 -5.34 -1.97
CA THR A 65 6.09 -5.07 -0.59
C THR A 65 6.99 -4.00 -0.02
N LEU A 66 6.47 -3.29 0.97
CA LEU A 66 7.27 -2.46 1.85
C LEU A 66 7.69 -3.37 3.01
N ASP A 67 8.75 -4.16 2.79
CA ASP A 67 9.31 -5.00 3.86
C ASP A 67 10.21 -4.13 4.77
N CYS A 68 10.30 -4.53 6.03
CA CYS A 68 11.14 -3.87 7.00
C CYS A 68 12.62 -4.07 6.63
N PHE A 69 13.27 -3.05 6.07
CA PHE A 69 14.68 -3.06 5.66
C PHE A 69 15.69 -3.05 6.84
N SER A 70 15.22 -3.04 8.09
CA SER A 70 16.11 -2.92 9.25
C SER A 70 16.77 -4.26 9.63
N LEU A 71 18.00 -4.23 10.16
CA LEU A 71 18.78 -5.41 10.57
C LEU A 71 18.06 -6.33 11.57
N ARG A 72 17.04 -5.83 12.27
CA ARG A 72 16.19 -6.63 13.19
C ARG A 72 15.17 -7.50 12.46
N CYS A 73 14.79 -7.15 11.24
CA CYS A 73 13.87 -7.90 10.40
C CYS A 73 14.64 -8.62 9.30
N ARG A 74 15.50 -9.57 9.69
CA ARG A 74 15.88 -10.66 8.80
C ARG A 74 14.88 -11.80 9.02
N PRO A 75 13.89 -12.00 8.13
CA PRO A 75 13.00 -13.13 8.25
C PRO A 75 13.75 -14.41 7.81
N GLN A 76 13.65 -15.47 8.61
CA GLN A 76 14.19 -16.79 8.27
C GLN A 76 13.34 -17.49 7.22
N THR A 77 12.03 -17.24 7.22
CA THR A 77 11.08 -17.80 6.25
C THR A 77 10.05 -16.74 5.85
N ARG A 78 9.68 -16.75 4.56
CA ARG A 78 8.61 -15.93 4.00
C ARG A 78 7.57 -16.85 3.36
N ARG A 79 6.31 -16.76 3.79
CA ARG A 79 5.18 -17.39 3.10
C ARG A 79 4.34 -16.31 2.43
N VAL A 80 4.01 -16.53 1.16
CA VAL A 80 3.12 -15.70 0.36
C VAL A 80 1.79 -16.43 0.25
N GLN A 81 0.71 -15.78 0.66
CA GLN A 81 -0.65 -16.32 0.62
C GLN A 81 -1.54 -15.37 -0.20
N GLY A 82 -2.03 -15.83 -1.37
CA GLY A 82 -3.01 -15.06 -2.15
C GLY A 82 -4.41 -15.09 -1.53
N LEU A 83 -5.16 -14.00 -1.53
CA LEU A 83 -6.45 -13.90 -0.81
C LEU A 83 -7.58 -14.86 -1.29
N HIS A 84 -7.29 -15.79 -2.20
CA HIS A 84 -8.18 -16.93 -2.47
C HIS A 84 -8.17 -17.99 -1.35
N TRP A 85 -7.32 -17.86 -0.33
CA TRP A 85 -7.25 -18.81 0.78
C TRP A 85 -8.58 -18.94 1.54
N ASN A 86 -9.20 -20.11 1.41
CA ASN A 86 -10.30 -20.52 2.24
C ASN A 86 -9.75 -21.07 3.56
N HIS A 87 -10.50 -20.92 4.66
CA HIS A 87 -10.09 -21.38 5.99
C HIS A 87 -10.00 -22.92 6.10
N GLN A 88 -10.36 -23.62 5.02
CA GLN A 88 -10.46 -25.08 4.87
C GLN A 88 -9.13 -25.75 4.44
N ASP A 89 -8.13 -24.99 3.98
CA ASP A 89 -6.90 -25.55 3.39
C ASP A 89 -5.77 -25.79 4.42
N ARG A 90 -6.14 -26.13 5.67
CA ARG A 90 -5.20 -26.30 6.79
C ARG A 90 -5.14 -27.73 7.32
#